data_AF-A0A093YG07-F1
#
_entry.id   AF-A0A093YG07-F1
#
_cell.length_a   1.000
_cell.length_b   1.000
_cell.length_c   1.000
_cell.angle_alpha   90.00
_cell.angle_beta   90.00
_cell.angle_gamma   90.00
#
_symmetry.space_group_name_H-M   'P 1'
#
loop_
_entity.id
_entity.type
_entity.pdbx_description
1 polymer ?
#
loop_
_entity_poly.entity_id
_entity_poly.type
_entity_poly.pdbx_seq_one_letter_code
_entity_poly.pdbx_strand_id
1 'polypeptide(L)'
;MNLEQAAKNTRACGRVDSVVLKLTPKLSAATMKDFNLVLAGILISLASLPSISASPDFPTVLTAWCRSLPGDDSWPAASQWKDLNSTVGGRLIETHPLGSVCHDPAYDAAKCASLQSQWIDPQLHMGSSSSVMAPFFANQSCDPWTPVSRQCTLGNYVSYSVNATSAADIIEAVNFVRQHNIRLVIRNTGHDYNGKSIGAGALAVWTHHLKSTHVIDWKDSYYDGKAIKMGAGVQGFEAMAAAKTEGLVAIGGECPTVGVAGGYTQGGGHSALSTSFGLAADQTLSFEVVTAEGHLVTASRSENSDLYWALSGGGGGTYGIVVSMTAKVYPDATVSGASLIFQSSSTTMDNFYAGIEKFHSLLPAMIDAGSMMVYFFSNNFFQIGPLTAYNKTSAEVESIMGDFVAALDELQIIYNVSYSQSATYSEHYNTYFGPLPYGNIKVGIAQYGGRLIPRATIENDNTAFMKMARSITEDGVLFIGVGTDVSAPAKTVSNSVLPSWRNALVHATLTTPWNFTAPWADMIALQDKMTDSAMPQIEAVTPGSGAYMNEADFRQPNYKEVFFGSNYPKLLTIKEKWDRDYLFYATKSVGSDHWNVAADGRMCRA
;
A
#
# COMPACT_ATOMS: atom_id res chain seq x y z
N MET A 1 -41.00 -5.54 -16.43
CA MET A 1 -41.08 -5.43 -17.89
C MET A 1 -40.51 -4.08 -18.30
N ASN A 2 -39.66 -3.93 -19.32
CA ASN A 2 -38.85 -4.92 -20.05
C ASN A 2 -37.52 -4.26 -20.48
N LEU A 3 -36.44 -5.03 -20.58
CA LEU A 3 -35.06 -4.54 -20.72
C LEU A 3 -34.61 -4.28 -22.18
N GLU A 4 -35.53 -3.92 -23.08
CA GLU A 4 -35.34 -4.12 -24.53
C GLU A 4 -35.07 -2.86 -25.37
N GLN A 5 -35.07 -1.66 -24.76
CA GLN A 5 -34.99 -0.39 -25.51
C GLN A 5 -33.57 0.22 -25.59
N ALA A 6 -32.60 -0.27 -24.81
CA ALA A 6 -31.24 0.29 -24.75
C ALA A 6 -30.32 -0.16 -25.91
N ALA A 7 -30.68 -1.21 -26.66
CA ALA A 7 -29.75 -1.96 -27.51
C ALA A 7 -29.72 -1.53 -29.00
N LYS A 8 -29.95 -0.25 -29.33
CA LYS A 8 -30.16 0.18 -30.75
C LYS A 8 -29.27 1.30 -31.33
N ASN A 9 -28.46 2.02 -30.55
CA ASN A 9 -27.71 3.18 -31.05
C ASN A 9 -26.18 3.00 -31.17
N THR A 10 -25.68 1.78 -31.44
CA THR A 10 -24.25 1.49 -31.64
C THR A 10 -23.96 0.71 -32.94
N ARG A 11 -24.39 1.27 -34.09
CA ARG A 11 -23.94 0.84 -35.44
C ARG A 11 -23.85 2.00 -36.45
N ALA A 12 -22.72 2.70 -36.48
CA ALA A 12 -22.27 3.51 -37.62
C ALA A 12 -20.74 3.66 -37.56
N CYS A 13 -20.07 3.65 -38.72
CA CYS A 13 -18.61 3.68 -38.91
C CYS A 13 -17.82 2.53 -38.24
N GLY A 14 -16.88 1.87 -38.91
CA GLY A 14 -16.52 1.87 -40.33
C GLY A 14 -15.39 0.87 -40.58
N ARG A 15 -15.40 0.14 -41.70
CA ARG A 15 -14.25 -0.70 -42.09
C ARG A 15 -13.12 0.20 -42.60
N VAL A 16 -11.90 -0.09 -42.16
CA VAL A 16 -10.66 0.26 -42.87
C VAL A 16 -9.81 -1.01 -42.91
N ASP A 17 -9.27 -1.34 -44.09
CA ASP A 17 -8.66 -2.65 -44.34
C ASP A 17 -7.23 -2.77 -43.77
N SER A 18 -6.84 -4.02 -43.48
CA SER A 18 -5.55 -4.36 -42.90
C SER A 18 -4.38 -4.19 -43.89
N VAL A 19 -3.57 -3.15 -43.71
CA VAL A 19 -2.30 -2.99 -44.45
C VAL A 19 -1.20 -3.83 -43.79
N VAL A 20 -0.81 -4.93 -44.44
CA VAL A 20 0.24 -5.84 -43.95
C VAL A 20 1.63 -5.30 -44.28
N LEU A 21 2.27 -4.64 -43.31
CA LEU A 21 3.67 -4.23 -43.41
C LEU A 21 4.61 -5.40 -43.13
N LYS A 22 5.13 -6.02 -44.20
CA LYS A 22 6.18 -7.05 -44.13
C LYS A 22 7.53 -6.41 -43.79
N LEU A 23 8.01 -6.58 -42.55
CA LEU A 23 9.40 -6.34 -42.21
C LEU A 23 10.24 -7.60 -42.43
N THR A 24 11.28 -7.50 -43.28
CA THR A 24 12.19 -8.60 -43.59
C THR A 24 13.43 -8.58 -42.69
N PRO A 25 13.82 -9.70 -42.05
CA PRO A 25 14.99 -9.73 -41.17
C PRO A 25 16.30 -9.90 -41.96
N LYS A 26 17.21 -8.91 -41.87
CA LYS A 26 18.63 -9.07 -42.20
C LYS A 26 19.50 -8.13 -41.36
N LEU A 27 20.26 -8.69 -40.43
CA LEU A 27 21.70 -8.43 -40.24
C LEU A 27 22.29 -9.52 -39.34
N SER A 28 23.61 -9.71 -39.40
CA SER A 28 24.28 -10.97 -39.06
C SER A 28 25.20 -10.88 -37.84
N ALA A 29 25.36 -12.01 -37.12
CA ALA A 29 26.32 -12.13 -36.03
C ALA A 29 27.77 -12.25 -36.54
N ALA A 30 28.63 -11.32 -36.10
CA ALA A 30 30.10 -11.34 -36.17
C ALA A 30 30.62 -10.19 -35.27
N THR A 31 31.71 -10.26 -34.51
CA THR A 31 32.64 -11.37 -34.21
C THR A 31 33.24 -11.15 -32.82
N MET A 32 33.63 -12.21 -32.11
CA MET A 32 34.41 -12.15 -30.87
C MET A 32 35.74 -12.87 -31.07
N LYS A 33 36.87 -12.16 -30.87
CA LYS A 33 38.32 -12.54 -30.89
C LYS A 33 39.13 -11.25 -31.05
N ASP A 34 40.40 -11.09 -30.65
CA ASP A 34 41.44 -11.91 -29.97
C ASP A 34 42.34 -10.88 -29.18
N PHE A 35 43.49 -11.09 -28.53
CA PHE A 35 44.50 -12.17 -28.51
C PHE A 35 45.39 -12.11 -27.24
N ASN A 36 45.76 -13.26 -26.68
CA ASN A 36 47.05 -13.67 -26.06
C ASN A 36 47.82 -12.90 -24.95
N LEU A 37 48.32 -13.74 -24.03
CA LEU A 37 49.49 -13.55 -23.14
C LEU A 37 50.83 -13.44 -23.92
N VAL A 38 51.86 -12.86 -23.26
CA VAL A 38 53.28 -13.29 -23.40
C VAL A 38 53.93 -13.33 -22.01
N LEU A 39 54.79 -14.33 -21.75
CA LEU A 39 55.55 -14.50 -20.50
C LEU A 39 57.00 -13.98 -20.62
N ALA A 40 57.47 -13.28 -19.57
CA ALA A 40 58.82 -13.38 -18.98
C ALA A 40 58.86 -12.54 -17.68
N GLY A 41 59.51 -12.92 -16.57
CA GLY A 41 60.21 -14.16 -16.25
C GLY A 41 61.52 -13.89 -15.49
N ILE A 42 61.70 -14.48 -14.30
CA ILE A 42 63.00 -14.67 -13.61
C ILE A 42 62.82 -15.72 -12.51
N LEU A 43 63.80 -16.61 -12.36
CA LEU A 43 63.90 -17.60 -11.29
C LEU A 43 65.04 -17.21 -10.36
N ILE A 44 64.77 -17.11 -9.06
CA ILE A 44 65.77 -17.24 -8.00
C ILE A 44 65.20 -18.21 -6.96
N SER A 45 65.99 -19.19 -6.55
CA SER A 45 65.65 -20.14 -5.50
C SER A 45 66.51 -19.90 -4.26
N LEU A 46 65.94 -20.16 -3.08
CA LEU A 46 66.57 -20.79 -1.90
C LEU A 46 65.77 -20.49 -0.62
N ALA A 47 65.17 -21.52 -0.03
CA ALA A 47 65.13 -21.83 1.42
C ALA A 47 63.96 -22.79 1.72
N SER A 48 64.26 -23.97 2.27
CA SER A 48 63.24 -24.87 2.81
C SER A 48 62.92 -24.51 4.26
N LEU A 49 61.64 -24.26 4.56
CA LEU A 49 61.09 -24.13 5.91
C LEU A 49 60.17 -25.32 6.21
N PRO A 50 60.05 -25.74 7.50
CA PRO A 50 59.39 -26.99 7.85
C PRO A 50 57.86 -26.91 7.68
N SER A 51 57.25 -28.06 7.37
CA SER A 51 55.81 -28.21 7.20
C SER A 51 55.05 -27.87 8.48
N ILE A 52 54.43 -26.69 8.53
CA ILE A 52 53.35 -26.42 9.47
C ILE A 52 52.19 -27.33 9.07
N SER A 53 51.74 -28.18 9.99
CA SER A 53 50.57 -29.03 9.78
C SER A 53 49.36 -28.16 9.49
N ALA A 54 48.68 -28.42 8.37
CA ALA A 54 47.37 -27.82 8.12
C ALA A 54 46.44 -28.20 9.28
N SER A 55 46.04 -27.21 10.08
CA SER A 55 44.81 -27.33 10.87
C SER A 55 43.67 -27.60 9.90
N PRO A 56 42.67 -28.42 10.26
CA PRO A 56 41.48 -28.52 9.43
C PRO A 56 40.84 -27.13 9.38
N ASP A 57 40.68 -26.58 8.17
CA ASP A 57 39.87 -25.39 7.95
C ASP A 57 38.44 -25.74 8.35
N PHE A 58 38.05 -25.36 9.57
CA PHE A 58 36.67 -25.39 9.98
C PHE A 58 35.90 -24.48 9.02
N PRO A 59 34.89 -25.00 8.28
CA PRO A 59 34.12 -24.15 7.40
C PRO A 59 33.25 -23.23 8.25
N THR A 60 33.77 -22.05 8.59
CA THR A 60 32.99 -20.91 9.11
C THR A 60 32.18 -20.27 7.98
N VAL A 61 31.52 -21.11 7.19
CA VAL A 61 30.18 -20.78 6.71
C VAL A 61 29.35 -20.65 7.97
N LEU A 62 29.07 -19.41 8.39
CA LEU A 62 27.89 -19.16 9.20
C LEU A 62 26.72 -19.70 8.39
N THR A 63 26.19 -20.85 8.79
CA THR A 63 25.04 -21.46 8.14
C THR A 63 23.87 -20.50 8.28
N ALA A 64 23.61 -19.73 7.22
CA ALA A 64 22.67 -18.63 7.24
C ALA A 64 21.34 -19.13 7.81
N TRP A 65 20.90 -18.56 8.93
CA TRP A 65 19.75 -19.09 9.65
C TRP A 65 18.49 -18.73 8.87
N CYS A 66 18.06 -19.67 8.03
CA CYS A 66 16.88 -19.57 7.21
C CYS A 66 15.64 -20.04 7.97
N ARG A 67 14.49 -19.47 7.63
CA ARG A 67 13.18 -20.03 7.98
C ARG A 67 12.96 -21.33 7.22
N SER A 68 12.23 -22.24 7.85
CA SER A 68 11.77 -23.49 7.25
C SER A 68 10.77 -23.22 6.11
N LEU A 69 10.86 -23.98 5.03
CA LEU A 69 9.90 -24.02 3.93
C LEU A 69 9.26 -25.42 3.80
N PRO A 70 8.05 -25.54 3.21
CA PRO A 70 7.43 -26.83 2.90
C PRO A 70 8.36 -27.73 2.09
N GLY A 71 8.71 -28.89 2.65
CA GLY A 71 9.63 -29.85 2.05
C GLY A 71 11.03 -29.91 2.70
N ASP A 72 11.37 -28.97 3.58
CA ASP A 72 12.56 -29.09 4.44
C ASP A 72 12.33 -30.16 5.52
N ASP A 73 13.38 -30.86 5.96
CA ASP A 73 13.35 -31.77 7.12
C ASP A 73 12.96 -31.07 8.45
N SER A 74 13.02 -29.73 8.47
CA SER A 74 12.63 -28.89 9.61
C SER A 74 11.16 -28.47 9.59
N TRP A 75 10.43 -28.72 8.50
CA TRP A 75 9.02 -28.33 8.36
C TRP A 75 8.14 -29.15 9.31
N PRO A 76 7.13 -28.56 9.98
CA PRO A 76 6.34 -29.32 10.94
C PRO A 76 5.58 -30.47 10.29
N ALA A 77 5.56 -31.61 10.97
CA ALA A 77 4.79 -32.77 10.57
C ALA A 77 3.28 -32.47 10.64
N ALA A 78 2.48 -33.24 9.89
CA ALA A 78 1.02 -33.09 9.87
C ALA A 78 0.36 -33.23 11.26
N SER A 79 1.00 -33.94 12.21
CA SER A 79 0.59 -33.96 13.61
C SER A 79 0.73 -32.59 14.27
N GLN A 80 1.87 -31.91 14.13
CA GLN A 80 2.14 -30.60 14.74
C GLN A 80 1.20 -29.51 14.19
N TRP A 81 0.88 -29.54 12.89
CA TRP A 81 -0.15 -28.68 12.30
C TRP A 81 -1.56 -28.99 12.84
N LYS A 82 -1.89 -30.27 13.05
CA LYS A 82 -3.16 -30.69 13.69
C LYS A 82 -3.23 -30.29 15.16
N ASP A 83 -2.12 -30.35 15.88
CA ASP A 83 -2.02 -29.95 17.29
C ASP A 83 -2.24 -28.43 17.40
N LEU A 84 -1.57 -27.61 16.57
CA LEU A 84 -1.85 -26.17 16.45
C LEU A 84 -3.33 -25.91 16.15
N ASN A 85 -3.91 -26.59 15.16
CA ASN A 85 -5.32 -26.42 14.80
C ASN A 85 -6.25 -26.75 15.97
N SER A 86 -5.90 -27.75 16.78
CA SER A 86 -6.66 -28.13 17.98
C SER A 86 -6.55 -27.05 19.06
N THR A 87 -5.36 -26.49 19.27
CA THR A 87 -5.12 -25.39 20.22
C THR A 87 -5.86 -24.11 19.81
N VAL A 88 -5.84 -23.72 18.53
CA VAL A 88 -6.66 -22.61 18.00
C VAL A 88 -8.11 -23.00 17.71
N GLY A 89 -8.62 -24.09 18.31
CA GLY A 89 -10.04 -24.45 18.30
C GLY A 89 -10.67 -24.58 16.89
N GLY A 90 -9.94 -25.20 15.95
CA GLY A 90 -10.39 -25.43 14.57
C GLY A 90 -10.13 -24.28 13.60
N ARG A 91 -9.37 -23.25 13.99
CA ARG A 91 -9.16 -22.02 13.22
C ARG A 91 -7.89 -21.98 12.35
N LEU A 92 -7.15 -23.09 12.20
CA LEU A 92 -6.08 -23.19 11.22
C LEU A 92 -6.65 -23.52 9.83
N ILE A 93 -6.35 -22.68 8.84
CA ILE A 93 -6.78 -22.81 7.45
C ILE A 93 -5.55 -23.18 6.60
N GLU A 94 -5.62 -24.28 5.85
CA GLU A 94 -4.67 -24.60 4.78
C GLU A 94 -4.95 -23.71 3.57
N THR A 95 -3.90 -23.17 2.93
CA THR A 95 -4.11 -22.26 1.80
C THR A 95 -4.48 -23.01 0.52
N HIS A 96 -5.67 -22.71 0.00
CA HIS A 96 -6.05 -23.00 -1.38
C HIS A 96 -6.22 -21.67 -2.12
N PRO A 97 -5.36 -21.34 -3.11
CA PRO A 97 -5.48 -20.08 -3.86
C PRO A 97 -6.82 -19.97 -4.59
N LEU A 98 -7.41 -18.77 -4.61
CA LEU A 98 -8.72 -18.53 -5.24
C LEU A 98 -8.75 -18.94 -6.72
N GLY A 99 -7.65 -18.71 -7.45
CA GLY A 99 -7.49 -19.08 -8.86
C GLY A 99 -7.47 -20.58 -9.14
N SER A 100 -7.46 -21.46 -8.14
CA SER A 100 -7.39 -22.93 -8.33
C SER A 100 -8.48 -23.47 -9.25
N VAL A 101 -9.69 -22.88 -9.25
CA VAL A 101 -10.79 -23.23 -10.16
C VAL A 101 -10.53 -22.90 -11.64
N CYS A 102 -9.45 -22.17 -11.96
CA CYS A 102 -9.02 -21.87 -13.32
C CYS A 102 -7.94 -22.84 -13.85
N HIS A 103 -7.47 -23.80 -13.06
CA HIS A 103 -6.35 -24.68 -13.42
C HIS A 103 -6.66 -26.17 -13.20
N ASP A 104 -6.03 -27.03 -14.00
CA ASP A 104 -6.12 -28.48 -13.81
C ASP A 104 -5.47 -28.91 -12.48
N PRO A 105 -6.02 -29.92 -11.78
CA PRO A 105 -7.19 -30.74 -12.12
C PRO A 105 -8.53 -30.18 -11.61
N ALA A 106 -8.54 -28.99 -11.00
CA ALA A 106 -9.71 -28.40 -10.35
C ALA A 106 -10.56 -27.49 -11.27
N TYR A 107 -10.27 -27.49 -12.58
CA TYR A 107 -10.81 -26.55 -13.54
C TYR A 107 -12.35 -26.61 -13.65
N ASP A 108 -12.97 -25.46 -13.46
CA ASP A 108 -14.39 -25.22 -13.67
C ASP A 108 -14.55 -23.89 -14.42
N ALA A 109 -14.89 -23.98 -15.71
CA ALA A 109 -15.00 -22.83 -16.59
C ALA A 109 -16.01 -21.77 -16.09
N ALA A 110 -17.09 -22.18 -15.41
CA ALA A 110 -18.10 -21.27 -14.92
C ALA A 110 -17.63 -20.57 -13.63
N LYS A 111 -17.00 -21.30 -12.71
CA LYS A 111 -16.37 -20.69 -11.52
C LYS A 111 -15.22 -19.77 -11.90
N CYS A 112 -14.38 -20.17 -12.85
CA CYS A 112 -13.27 -19.35 -13.34
C CYS A 112 -13.76 -18.03 -13.99
N ALA A 113 -14.77 -18.08 -14.85
CA ALA A 113 -15.36 -16.87 -15.43
C ALA A 113 -16.03 -15.97 -14.37
N SER A 114 -16.69 -16.55 -13.36
CA SER A 114 -17.24 -15.80 -12.22
C SER A 114 -16.16 -15.19 -11.32
N LEU A 115 -14.98 -15.82 -11.23
CA LEU A 115 -13.85 -15.33 -10.46
C LEU A 115 -13.16 -14.16 -11.18
N GLN A 116 -12.90 -14.31 -12.48
CA GLN A 116 -12.33 -13.26 -13.34
C GLN A 116 -13.16 -11.97 -13.31
N SER A 117 -14.50 -12.06 -13.26
CA SER A 117 -15.38 -10.87 -13.21
C SER A 117 -15.40 -10.17 -11.84
N GLN A 118 -14.84 -10.79 -10.80
CA GLN A 118 -14.78 -10.27 -9.42
C GLN A 118 -13.34 -9.99 -8.94
N TRP A 119 -12.32 -10.25 -9.78
CA TRP A 119 -10.91 -10.20 -9.36
C TRP A 119 -10.33 -8.79 -9.19
N ILE A 120 -11.07 -7.75 -9.58
CA ILE A 120 -10.71 -6.36 -9.29
C ILE A 120 -11.54 -5.76 -8.15
N ASP A 121 -12.34 -6.60 -7.46
CA ASP A 121 -13.24 -6.20 -6.39
C ASP A 121 -12.65 -6.57 -5.02
N PRO A 122 -12.42 -5.61 -4.10
CA PRO A 122 -11.73 -5.88 -2.84
C PRO A 122 -12.49 -6.87 -1.93
N GLN A 123 -13.82 -6.98 -2.04
CA GLN A 123 -14.59 -7.92 -1.22
C GLN A 123 -14.27 -9.40 -1.49
N LEU A 124 -13.78 -9.75 -2.69
CA LEU A 124 -13.30 -11.10 -3.00
C LEU A 124 -12.03 -11.45 -2.21
N HIS A 125 -11.06 -10.53 -2.21
CA HIS A 125 -9.73 -10.78 -1.64
C HIS A 125 -9.71 -10.63 -0.12
N MET A 126 -10.49 -9.70 0.44
CA MET A 126 -10.51 -9.46 1.90
C MET A 126 -11.12 -10.61 2.68
N GLY A 127 -12.06 -11.37 2.09
CA GLY A 127 -12.63 -12.60 2.66
C GLY A 127 -11.75 -13.85 2.49
N SER A 128 -10.60 -13.73 1.85
CA SER A 128 -9.62 -14.81 1.70
C SER A 128 -8.56 -14.76 2.79
N SER A 129 -8.17 -15.92 3.31
CA SER A 129 -7.07 -16.08 4.26
C SER A 129 -5.67 -15.86 3.67
N SER A 130 -5.55 -15.74 2.33
CA SER A 130 -4.27 -15.71 1.62
C SER A 130 -4.20 -14.72 0.43
N SER A 131 -5.30 -14.47 -0.29
CA SER A 131 -5.28 -13.74 -1.57
C SER A 131 -4.85 -12.28 -1.44
N VAL A 132 -4.02 -11.78 -2.36
CA VAL A 132 -3.52 -10.39 -2.34
C VAL A 132 -4.19 -9.52 -3.40
N MET A 133 -4.32 -8.23 -3.07
CA MET A 133 -4.86 -7.20 -3.96
C MET A 133 -3.79 -6.55 -4.87
N ALA A 134 -2.51 -6.83 -4.60
CA ALA A 134 -1.36 -6.37 -5.36
C ALA A 134 -0.78 -7.53 -6.20
N PRO A 135 -1.16 -7.67 -7.49
CA PRO A 135 -0.92 -8.89 -8.28
C PRO A 135 0.55 -9.14 -8.62
N PHE A 136 1.41 -8.12 -8.58
CA PHE A 136 2.86 -8.31 -8.67
C PHE A 136 3.37 -9.33 -7.64
N PHE A 137 2.78 -9.35 -6.44
CA PHE A 137 3.17 -10.27 -5.37
C PHE A 137 2.48 -11.64 -5.45
N ALA A 138 1.41 -11.79 -6.24
CA ALA A 138 0.87 -13.10 -6.62
C ALA A 138 1.79 -13.82 -7.62
N ASN A 139 2.61 -13.08 -8.39
CA ASN A 139 3.69 -13.60 -9.25
C ASN A 139 3.24 -14.69 -10.25
N GLN A 140 2.00 -14.59 -10.75
CA GLN A 140 1.39 -15.61 -11.62
C GLN A 140 1.42 -17.04 -11.04
N SER A 141 1.38 -17.18 -9.71
CA SER A 141 1.50 -18.48 -9.04
C SER A 141 0.24 -19.34 -9.25
N CYS A 142 -0.94 -18.70 -9.32
CA CYS A 142 -2.24 -19.33 -9.56
C CYS A 142 -3.25 -18.24 -9.95
N ASP A 143 -3.01 -17.58 -11.09
CA ASP A 143 -3.71 -16.37 -11.52
C ASP A 143 -4.76 -16.70 -12.61
N PRO A 144 -6.02 -16.23 -12.48
CA PRO A 144 -7.16 -16.68 -13.31
C PRO A 144 -7.06 -16.54 -14.84
N TRP A 145 -6.07 -15.82 -15.36
CA TRP A 145 -5.84 -15.62 -16.80
C TRP A 145 -4.62 -16.36 -17.35
N THR A 146 -3.86 -17.03 -16.49
CA THR A 146 -2.82 -17.96 -16.96
C THR A 146 -3.45 -19.26 -17.47
N PRO A 147 -2.78 -20.02 -18.36
CA PRO A 147 -3.40 -21.19 -18.99
C PRO A 147 -3.90 -22.23 -17.99
N VAL A 148 -4.99 -22.92 -18.32
CA VAL A 148 -5.58 -23.99 -17.49
C VAL A 148 -4.55 -25.09 -17.16
N SER A 149 -3.65 -25.38 -18.11
CA SER A 149 -2.56 -26.33 -17.96
C SER A 149 -1.31 -25.79 -17.22
N ARG A 150 -1.28 -24.51 -16.82
CA ARG A 150 -0.27 -24.00 -15.89
C ARG A 150 -0.68 -24.47 -14.49
N GLN A 151 0.22 -25.18 -13.82
CA GLN A 151 -0.02 -25.68 -12.48
C GLN A 151 -0.29 -24.52 -11.51
N CYS A 152 -1.45 -24.55 -10.84
CA CYS A 152 -1.72 -23.70 -9.68
C CYS A 152 -0.75 -24.06 -8.55
N THR A 153 0.01 -23.08 -8.07
CA THR A 153 0.98 -23.22 -6.98
C THR A 153 0.76 -22.14 -5.93
N LEU A 154 1.30 -22.34 -4.72
CA LEU A 154 1.33 -21.29 -3.71
C LEU A 154 2.27 -20.16 -4.11
N GLY A 155 3.50 -20.48 -4.54
CA GLY A 155 4.54 -19.49 -4.80
C GLY A 155 4.73 -18.58 -3.58
N ASN A 156 4.39 -17.30 -3.71
CA ASN A 156 4.44 -16.33 -2.62
C ASN A 156 3.30 -16.47 -1.59
N TYR A 157 2.19 -17.16 -1.90
CA TYR A 157 1.09 -17.36 -0.94
C TYR A 157 1.57 -18.12 0.30
N VAL A 158 1.05 -17.71 1.46
CA VAL A 158 1.31 -18.34 2.76
C VAL A 158 0.81 -19.79 2.74
N SER A 159 1.46 -20.72 3.43
CA SER A 159 1.06 -22.14 3.42
C SER A 159 -0.17 -22.41 4.29
N TYR A 160 -0.25 -21.72 5.43
CA TYR A 160 -1.36 -21.80 6.36
C TYR A 160 -1.70 -20.41 6.90
N SER A 161 -2.93 -20.25 7.41
CA SER A 161 -3.38 -19.04 8.11
C SER A 161 -4.16 -19.43 9.38
N VAL A 162 -3.80 -18.87 10.53
CA VAL A 162 -4.69 -18.87 11.70
C VAL A 162 -5.72 -17.76 11.52
N ASN A 163 -7.00 -18.12 11.48
CA ASN A 163 -8.11 -17.18 11.58
C ASN A 163 -8.19 -16.67 13.03
N ALA A 164 -7.70 -15.46 13.28
CA ALA A 164 -7.62 -14.91 14.62
C ALA A 164 -8.95 -14.27 15.04
N THR A 165 -9.56 -14.82 16.09
CA THR A 165 -10.79 -14.32 16.72
C THR A 165 -10.55 -13.77 18.13
N SER A 166 -9.36 -14.00 18.67
CA SER A 166 -8.93 -13.62 20.02
C SER A 166 -7.42 -13.32 20.07
N ALA A 167 -6.95 -12.69 21.14
CA ALA A 167 -5.51 -12.58 21.41
C ALA A 167 -4.84 -13.94 21.62
N ALA A 168 -5.56 -14.95 22.13
CA ALA A 168 -5.01 -16.29 22.34
C ALA A 168 -4.63 -16.97 21.01
N ASP A 169 -5.49 -16.90 19.99
CA ASP A 169 -5.20 -17.42 18.64
C ASP A 169 -3.87 -16.86 18.08
N ILE A 170 -3.60 -15.58 18.38
CA ILE A 170 -2.42 -14.84 17.94
C ILE A 170 -1.17 -15.28 18.73
N ILE A 171 -1.29 -15.44 20.05
CA ILE A 171 -0.20 -15.90 20.92
C ILE A 171 0.24 -17.32 20.53
N GLU A 172 -0.71 -18.23 20.30
CA GLU A 172 -0.41 -19.60 19.90
C GLU A 172 0.25 -19.68 18.52
N ALA A 173 -0.19 -18.87 17.56
CA ALA A 173 0.48 -18.74 16.26
C ALA A 173 1.92 -18.21 16.38
N VAL A 174 2.15 -17.20 17.23
CA VAL A 174 3.49 -16.64 17.52
C VAL A 174 4.39 -17.69 18.18
N ASN A 175 3.88 -18.45 19.14
CA ASN A 175 4.64 -19.50 19.81
C ASN A 175 5.01 -20.64 18.84
N PHE A 176 4.07 -21.05 17.98
CA PHE A 176 4.30 -22.09 16.98
C PHE A 176 5.40 -21.71 15.97
N VAL A 177 5.36 -20.51 15.39
CA VAL A 177 6.41 -20.10 14.42
C VAL A 177 7.79 -19.99 15.07
N ARG A 178 7.87 -19.65 16.37
CA ARG A 178 9.13 -19.61 17.12
C ARG A 178 9.67 -21.01 17.37
N GLN A 179 8.81 -21.92 17.82
CA GLN A 179 9.15 -23.32 18.09
C GLN A 179 9.63 -24.06 16.82
N HIS A 180 9.04 -23.74 15.66
CA HIS A 180 9.28 -24.42 14.39
C HIS A 180 10.11 -23.62 13.37
N ASN A 181 10.61 -22.44 13.75
CA ASN A 181 11.39 -21.55 12.88
C ASN A 181 10.73 -21.27 11.50
N ILE A 182 9.44 -20.96 11.52
CA ILE A 182 8.66 -20.67 10.30
C ILE A 182 8.64 -19.14 10.08
N ARG A 183 8.51 -18.70 8.82
CA ARG A 183 8.20 -17.29 8.53
C ARG A 183 6.80 -16.96 9.05
N LEU A 184 6.67 -15.92 9.86
CA LEU A 184 5.38 -15.33 10.18
C LEU A 184 4.98 -14.31 9.10
N VAL A 185 3.69 -14.24 8.79
CA VAL A 185 3.07 -13.13 8.04
C VAL A 185 1.92 -12.54 8.86
N ILE A 186 1.80 -11.22 8.89
CA ILE A 186 0.66 -10.54 9.52
C ILE A 186 -0.28 -10.09 8.41
N ARG A 187 -1.51 -10.61 8.40
CA ARG A 187 -2.51 -10.35 7.36
C ARG A 187 -3.78 -9.77 7.96
N ASN A 188 -4.25 -8.66 7.40
CA ASN A 188 -5.60 -8.15 7.64
C ASN A 188 -6.45 -8.37 6.38
N THR A 189 -6.57 -7.35 5.53
CA THR A 189 -7.43 -7.35 4.34
C THR A 189 -6.75 -7.80 3.04
N GLY A 190 -5.40 -7.85 2.99
CA GLY A 190 -4.64 -8.12 1.76
C GLY A 190 -4.45 -6.92 0.82
N HIS A 191 -4.79 -5.71 1.27
CA HIS A 191 -4.67 -4.43 0.54
C HIS A 191 -3.22 -3.93 0.31
N ASP A 192 -2.21 -4.50 0.96
CA ASP A 192 -0.85 -3.90 0.98
C ASP A 192 -0.18 -3.94 -0.41
N TYR A 193 0.01 -2.76 -1.01
CA TYR A 193 0.58 -2.57 -2.34
C TYR A 193 2.06 -2.98 -2.46
N ASN A 194 2.75 -3.22 -1.33
CA ASN A 194 4.19 -3.48 -1.25
C ASN A 194 4.51 -4.92 -0.80
N GLY A 195 3.51 -5.82 -0.83
CA GLY A 195 3.68 -7.25 -0.58
C GLY A 195 3.93 -7.61 0.89
N LYS A 196 3.69 -6.70 1.84
CA LYS A 196 4.05 -6.90 3.27
C LYS A 196 3.12 -7.88 4.00
N SER A 197 1.97 -8.24 3.41
CA SER A 197 0.98 -9.17 3.99
C SER A 197 0.92 -10.53 3.28
N ILE A 198 2.03 -10.96 2.67
CA ILE A 198 2.21 -12.23 1.95
C ILE A 198 3.65 -12.76 2.13
N GLY A 199 3.89 -14.05 1.86
CA GLY A 199 5.21 -14.66 1.99
C GLY A 199 5.18 -16.19 1.83
N ALA A 200 6.04 -16.72 0.96
CA ALA A 200 6.17 -18.15 0.72
C ALA A 200 6.49 -18.92 2.00
N GLY A 201 5.93 -20.12 2.15
CA GLY A 201 6.17 -21.01 3.29
C GLY A 201 5.73 -20.48 4.66
N ALA A 202 5.03 -19.34 4.71
CA ALA A 202 4.69 -18.70 5.97
C ALA A 202 3.45 -19.32 6.65
N LEU A 203 3.38 -19.14 7.97
CA LEU A 203 2.12 -19.13 8.71
C LEU A 203 1.64 -17.68 8.82
N ALA A 204 0.45 -17.37 8.29
CA ALA A 204 -0.18 -16.09 8.51
C ALA A 204 -0.99 -16.07 9.81
N VAL A 205 -0.97 -14.92 10.49
CA VAL A 205 -2.01 -14.54 11.44
C VAL A 205 -2.98 -13.63 10.72
N TRP A 206 -4.21 -14.10 10.52
CA TRP A 206 -5.25 -13.40 9.78
C TRP A 206 -6.20 -12.68 10.76
N THR A 207 -5.95 -11.39 10.98
CA THR A 207 -6.64 -10.56 11.98
C THR A 207 -8.01 -10.05 11.55
N HIS A 208 -8.44 -10.33 10.31
CA HIS A 208 -9.68 -9.84 9.70
C HIS A 208 -10.94 -10.09 10.56
N HIS A 209 -11.00 -11.19 11.32
CA HIS A 209 -12.17 -11.54 12.13
C HIS A 209 -12.22 -10.88 13.51
N LEU A 210 -11.21 -10.06 13.89
CA LEU A 210 -11.27 -9.18 15.05
C LEU A 210 -12.14 -7.95 14.75
N LYS A 211 -13.46 -8.14 14.77
CA LYS A 211 -14.48 -7.18 14.31
C LYS A 211 -15.18 -6.33 15.39
N SER A 212 -14.74 -6.40 16.65
CA SER A 212 -15.38 -5.65 17.75
C SER A 212 -15.29 -4.13 17.56
N THR A 213 -16.37 -3.41 17.85
CA THR A 213 -16.43 -1.94 17.81
C THR A 213 -17.20 -1.42 19.03
N HIS A 214 -16.61 -0.48 19.76
CA HIS A 214 -17.22 0.14 20.94
C HIS A 214 -16.84 1.62 21.01
N VAL A 215 -17.83 2.52 20.96
CA VAL A 215 -17.63 3.94 21.28
C VAL A 215 -17.59 4.11 22.80
N ILE A 216 -16.65 4.90 23.29
CA ILE A 216 -16.36 5.15 24.71
C ILE A 216 -16.04 6.63 24.94
N ASP A 217 -16.22 7.09 26.18
CA ASP A 217 -15.61 8.33 26.65
C ASP A 217 -14.16 8.04 27.08
N TRP A 218 -13.21 8.87 26.63
CA TRP A 218 -11.80 8.77 26.94
C TRP A 218 -11.31 10.03 27.65
N LYS A 219 -10.47 9.86 28.67
CA LYS A 219 -9.84 10.96 29.40
C LYS A 219 -8.43 10.59 29.87
N ASP A 220 -7.43 11.28 29.36
CA ASP A 220 -6.05 11.26 29.85
C ASP A 220 -5.46 12.69 29.90
N SER A 221 -4.14 12.83 30.08
CA SER A 221 -3.45 14.13 30.12
C SER A 221 -3.28 14.83 28.77
N TYR A 222 -3.75 14.25 27.68
CA TYR A 222 -3.60 14.71 26.29
C TYR A 222 -4.91 14.76 25.51
N TYR A 223 -5.93 13.98 25.89
CA TYR A 223 -7.23 13.94 25.22
C TYR A 223 -8.38 13.70 26.20
N ASP A 224 -9.48 14.42 25.99
CA ASP A 224 -10.72 14.39 26.77
C ASP A 224 -11.88 14.49 25.77
N GLY A 225 -12.60 13.38 25.54
CA GLY A 225 -13.59 13.30 24.45
C GLY A 225 -13.98 11.88 24.04
N LYS A 226 -14.71 11.73 22.93
CA LYS A 226 -15.16 10.43 22.43
C LYS A 226 -14.06 9.68 21.68
N ALA A 227 -13.96 8.39 21.94
CA ALA A 227 -13.08 7.48 21.21
C ALA A 227 -13.85 6.24 20.74
N ILE A 228 -13.33 5.53 19.75
CA ILE A 228 -13.79 4.21 19.34
C ILE A 228 -12.66 3.20 19.57
N LYS A 229 -12.96 2.13 20.31
CA LYS A 229 -12.12 0.93 20.37
C LYS A 229 -12.57 -0.02 19.28
N MET A 230 -11.63 -0.43 18.43
CA MET A 230 -11.84 -1.25 17.24
C MET A 230 -10.91 -2.45 17.27
N GLY A 231 -11.42 -3.66 17.04
CA GLY A 231 -10.61 -4.84 16.78
C GLY A 231 -9.76 -4.66 15.52
N ALA A 232 -8.63 -5.37 15.43
CA ALA A 232 -7.65 -5.19 14.35
C ALA A 232 -8.23 -5.43 12.94
N GLY A 233 -9.27 -6.26 12.81
CA GLY A 233 -9.93 -6.60 11.56
C GLY A 233 -10.99 -5.60 11.09
N VAL A 234 -11.31 -4.56 11.89
CA VAL A 234 -12.30 -3.54 11.56
C VAL A 234 -11.86 -2.71 10.35
N GLN A 235 -12.75 -2.60 9.37
CA GLN A 235 -12.56 -1.90 8.10
C GLN A 235 -13.26 -0.53 8.11
N GLY A 236 -12.86 0.37 7.19
CA GLY A 236 -13.36 1.75 7.14
C GLY A 236 -14.89 1.86 7.15
N PHE A 237 -15.58 1.01 6.38
CA PHE A 237 -17.04 0.99 6.35
C PHE A 237 -17.69 0.56 7.69
N GLU A 238 -17.05 -0.32 8.45
CA GLU A 238 -17.52 -0.79 9.76
C GLU A 238 -17.28 0.26 10.84
N ALA A 239 -16.10 0.89 10.84
CA ALA A 239 -15.75 2.00 11.74
C ALA A 239 -16.68 3.20 11.53
N MET A 240 -16.95 3.57 10.27
CA MET A 240 -17.89 4.65 9.94
C MET A 240 -19.33 4.30 10.34
N ALA A 241 -19.78 3.05 10.13
CA ALA A 241 -21.12 2.64 10.55
C ALA A 241 -21.30 2.70 12.08
N ALA A 242 -20.28 2.24 12.84
CA ALA A 242 -20.30 2.26 14.31
C ALA A 242 -20.14 3.67 14.92
N ALA A 243 -19.49 4.60 14.22
CA ALA A 243 -19.46 6.01 14.62
C ALA A 243 -20.79 6.72 14.30
N LYS A 244 -21.37 6.47 13.12
CA LYS A 244 -22.63 7.10 12.68
C LYS A 244 -23.79 6.87 13.65
N THR A 245 -23.89 5.68 14.26
CA THR A 245 -24.97 5.36 15.22
C THR A 245 -24.95 6.24 16.47
N GLU A 246 -23.80 6.81 16.82
CA GLU A 246 -23.61 7.72 17.96
C GLU A 246 -23.62 9.20 17.56
N GLY A 247 -23.87 9.52 16.28
CA GLY A 247 -23.75 10.88 15.74
C GLY A 247 -22.30 11.36 15.60
N LEU A 248 -21.37 10.43 15.34
CA LEU A 248 -19.93 10.66 15.29
C LEU A 248 -19.32 10.23 13.94
N VAL A 249 -18.12 10.74 13.65
CA VAL A 249 -17.29 10.33 12.51
C VAL A 249 -15.99 9.68 12.97
N ALA A 250 -15.62 8.57 12.33
CA ALA A 250 -14.34 7.90 12.49
C ALA A 250 -13.42 8.21 11.31
N ILE A 251 -12.13 8.40 11.59
CA ILE A 251 -11.12 8.65 10.55
C ILE A 251 -10.77 7.33 9.87
N GLY A 252 -10.91 7.31 8.54
CA GLY A 252 -10.63 6.16 7.69
C GLY A 252 -10.35 6.59 6.25
N GLY A 253 -9.75 5.69 5.47
CA GLY A 253 -9.35 5.96 4.10
C GLY A 253 -10.52 6.04 3.11
N GLU A 254 -10.20 6.49 1.92
CA GLU A 254 -11.07 6.65 0.75
C GLU A 254 -11.52 5.28 0.20
N CYS A 255 -10.68 4.25 0.38
CA CYS A 255 -11.02 2.84 0.15
C CYS A 255 -11.77 2.26 1.37
N PRO A 256 -13.09 1.97 1.30
CA PRO A 256 -13.89 1.63 2.49
C PRO A 256 -13.49 0.28 3.10
N THR A 257 -12.93 -0.60 2.27
CA THR A 257 -12.50 -1.96 2.63
C THR A 257 -11.10 -2.03 3.24
N VAL A 258 -10.41 -0.90 3.45
CA VAL A 258 -9.12 -0.87 4.16
C VAL A 258 -9.31 -1.13 5.65
N GLY A 259 -8.46 -1.98 6.25
CA GLY A 259 -8.48 -2.29 7.68
C GLY A 259 -7.85 -1.18 8.52
N VAL A 260 -8.67 -0.46 9.30
CA VAL A 260 -8.32 0.83 9.92
C VAL A 260 -7.17 0.68 10.92
N ALA A 261 -7.30 -0.26 11.85
CA ALA A 261 -6.30 -0.58 12.87
C ALA A 261 -5.07 -1.35 12.32
N GLY A 262 -5.06 -1.69 11.03
CA GLY A 262 -3.97 -2.38 10.35
C GLY A 262 -2.86 -1.44 9.86
N GLY A 263 -2.23 -1.81 8.74
CA GLY A 263 -1.13 -1.05 8.11
C GLY A 263 -1.47 0.40 7.78
N TYR A 264 -2.75 0.72 7.56
CA TYR A 264 -3.26 2.08 7.32
C TYR A 264 -2.86 3.05 8.44
N THR A 265 -3.43 2.90 9.63
CA THR A 265 -3.07 3.75 10.79
C THR A 265 -1.61 3.53 11.20
N GLN A 266 -1.12 2.29 11.13
CA GLN A 266 0.25 1.99 11.57
C GLN A 266 1.34 2.61 10.68
N GLY A 267 1.05 2.96 9.43
CA GLY A 267 1.97 3.66 8.51
C GLY A 267 1.68 5.15 8.30
N GLY A 268 0.62 5.69 8.90
CA GLY A 268 0.18 7.08 8.71
C GLY A 268 -1.32 7.19 8.50
N GLY A 269 -1.78 6.93 7.26
CA GLY A 269 -3.18 6.96 6.86
C GLY A 269 -3.72 8.38 6.63
N HIS A 270 -3.80 8.82 5.37
CA HIS A 270 -4.59 10.01 5.01
C HIS A 270 -6.08 9.67 4.94
N SER A 271 -6.91 10.70 4.86
CA SER A 271 -8.37 10.60 4.81
C SER A 271 -8.93 11.84 4.12
N ALA A 272 -10.16 11.73 3.61
CA ALA A 272 -10.99 12.87 3.21
C ALA A 272 -11.20 13.92 4.33
N LEU A 273 -10.92 13.56 5.58
CA LEU A 273 -10.96 14.44 6.76
C LEU A 273 -9.57 14.87 7.28
N SER A 274 -8.47 14.57 6.59
CA SER A 274 -7.12 14.79 7.12
C SER A 274 -6.78 16.26 7.37
N THR A 275 -7.22 17.20 6.52
CA THR A 275 -7.02 18.63 6.77
C THR A 275 -7.77 19.13 8.02
N SER A 276 -8.85 18.46 8.42
CA SER A 276 -9.65 18.85 9.59
C SER A 276 -9.14 18.27 10.91
N PHE A 277 -8.55 17.06 10.89
CA PHE A 277 -8.22 16.32 12.11
C PHE A 277 -6.79 15.73 12.18
N GLY A 278 -6.06 15.68 11.07
CA GLY A 278 -4.76 15.01 10.95
C GLY A 278 -4.85 13.62 10.30
N LEU A 279 -3.71 12.91 10.27
CA LEU A 279 -3.64 11.52 9.79
C LEU A 279 -4.32 10.56 10.77
N ALA A 280 -4.63 9.33 10.34
CA ALA A 280 -5.15 8.29 11.23
C ALA A 280 -4.19 7.99 12.41
N ALA A 281 -2.88 8.01 12.14
CA ALA A 281 -1.81 7.91 13.14
C ALA A 281 -1.79 9.07 14.17
N ASP A 282 -2.44 10.21 13.87
CA ASP A 282 -2.59 11.31 14.81
C ASP A 282 -3.76 11.10 15.80
N GLN A 283 -4.63 10.10 15.53
CA GLN A 283 -5.83 9.81 16.31
C GLN A 283 -5.65 8.69 17.33
N THR A 284 -4.51 8.00 17.33
CA THR A 284 -4.25 6.86 18.22
C THR A 284 -4.23 7.30 19.69
N LEU A 285 -4.87 6.52 20.54
CA LEU A 285 -4.90 6.71 22.00
C LEU A 285 -4.27 5.51 22.72
N SER A 286 -4.60 4.29 22.26
CA SER A 286 -4.01 3.05 22.77
C SER A 286 -4.08 1.92 21.75
N PHE A 287 -3.21 0.92 21.87
CA PHE A 287 -3.29 -0.37 21.18
C PHE A 287 -3.26 -1.52 22.19
N GLU A 288 -3.87 -2.65 21.84
CA GLU A 288 -3.60 -3.95 22.45
C GLU A 288 -2.78 -4.77 21.46
N VAL A 289 -1.65 -5.34 21.89
CA VAL A 289 -0.60 -5.87 20.99
C VAL A 289 -0.05 -7.18 21.52
N VAL A 290 0.08 -8.20 20.67
CA VAL A 290 0.89 -9.39 20.97
C VAL A 290 2.32 -9.18 20.48
N THR A 291 3.30 -9.30 21.39
CA THR A 291 4.74 -9.11 21.12
C THR A 291 5.37 -10.35 20.46
N ALA A 292 6.62 -10.22 20.00
CA ALA A 292 7.39 -11.36 19.48
C ALA A 292 7.66 -12.46 20.52
N GLU A 293 7.48 -12.15 21.81
CA GLU A 293 7.62 -13.11 22.91
C GLU A 293 6.33 -13.90 23.19
N GLY A 294 5.20 -13.54 22.57
CA GLY A 294 3.88 -14.11 22.85
C GLY A 294 3.14 -13.45 24.02
N HIS A 295 3.55 -12.24 24.43
CA HIS A 295 2.91 -11.47 25.51
C HIS A 295 1.88 -10.48 24.95
N LEU A 296 0.66 -10.45 25.52
CA LEU A 296 -0.31 -9.38 25.26
C LEU A 296 0.01 -8.18 26.13
N VAL A 297 0.21 -7.00 25.52
CA VAL A 297 0.54 -5.74 26.20
C VAL A 297 -0.36 -4.60 25.72
N THR A 298 -0.57 -3.61 26.57
CA THR A 298 -1.19 -2.32 26.18
C THR A 298 -0.09 -1.35 25.78
N ALA A 299 -0.29 -0.61 24.69
CA ALA A 299 0.61 0.44 24.24
C ALA A 299 -0.14 1.76 24.09
N SER A 300 0.09 2.71 25.01
CA SER A 300 -0.54 4.03 25.08
C SER A 300 0.50 5.13 25.32
N ARG A 301 0.07 6.38 25.54
CA ARG A 301 0.99 7.48 25.89
C ARG A 301 1.65 7.32 27.26
N SER A 302 1.05 6.54 28.16
CA SER A 302 1.51 6.33 29.55
C SER A 302 2.03 4.91 29.83
N GLU A 303 1.71 3.93 29.00
CA GLU A 303 2.13 2.53 29.15
C GLU A 303 2.80 2.05 27.85
N ASN A 304 4.00 1.47 27.94
CA ASN A 304 4.78 1.01 26.77
C ASN A 304 4.86 2.06 25.65
N SER A 305 5.11 3.32 26.03
CA SER A 305 4.90 4.49 25.17
C SER A 305 5.86 4.60 24.00
N ASP A 306 6.97 3.88 24.02
CA ASP A 306 7.85 3.68 22.87
C ASP A 306 7.22 2.76 21.81
N LEU A 307 6.53 1.69 22.22
CA LEU A 307 5.77 0.82 21.31
C LEU A 307 4.56 1.57 20.72
N TYR A 308 3.84 2.35 21.53
CA TYR A 308 2.76 3.23 21.05
C TYR A 308 3.26 4.23 20.01
N TRP A 309 4.40 4.87 20.28
CA TRP A 309 5.02 5.83 19.37
C TRP A 309 5.37 5.17 18.02
N ALA A 310 5.97 3.98 18.04
CA ALA A 310 6.34 3.24 16.83
C ALA A 310 5.13 2.66 16.06
N LEU A 311 4.11 2.17 16.75
CA LEU A 311 2.85 1.72 16.11
C LEU A 311 2.02 2.88 15.54
N SER A 312 2.26 4.11 15.98
CA SER A 312 1.60 5.31 15.46
C SER A 312 2.42 5.92 14.30
N GLY A 313 2.46 5.23 13.16
CA GLY A 313 3.08 5.75 11.91
C GLY A 313 4.43 5.16 11.51
N GLY A 314 5.04 4.29 12.32
CA GLY A 314 6.36 3.68 12.07
C GLY A 314 6.32 2.39 11.22
N GLY A 315 5.17 2.06 10.65
CA GLY A 315 4.95 0.93 9.75
C GLY A 315 4.38 -0.30 10.43
N GLY A 316 3.23 -0.76 9.93
CA GLY A 316 2.62 -2.01 10.41
C GLY A 316 3.41 -3.25 9.99
N GLY A 317 3.35 -4.29 10.82
CA GLY A 317 3.93 -5.60 10.53
C GLY A 317 5.37 -5.85 11.03
N THR A 318 5.95 -4.95 11.84
CA THR A 318 7.34 -5.12 12.35
C THR A 318 7.51 -5.06 13.89
N TYR A 319 6.59 -4.45 14.66
CA TYR A 319 6.75 -4.31 16.13
C TYR A 319 5.94 -5.30 16.98
N GLY A 320 4.89 -5.89 16.40
CA GLY A 320 3.90 -6.68 17.13
C GLY A 320 2.64 -6.90 16.29
N ILE A 321 1.77 -7.79 16.77
CA ILE A 321 0.47 -8.05 16.16
C ILE A 321 -0.59 -7.29 16.94
N VAL A 322 -1.11 -6.21 16.34
CA VAL A 322 -2.22 -5.46 16.92
C VAL A 322 -3.46 -6.35 16.99
N VAL A 323 -4.08 -6.39 18.18
CA VAL A 323 -5.35 -7.08 18.48
C VAL A 323 -6.50 -6.08 18.43
N SER A 324 -6.29 -4.86 18.97
CA SER A 324 -7.24 -3.76 18.89
C SER A 324 -6.52 -2.40 18.93
N MET A 325 -7.22 -1.36 18.48
CA MET A 325 -6.80 0.03 18.54
C MET A 325 -7.94 0.89 19.09
N THR A 326 -7.62 1.79 20.00
CA THR A 326 -8.50 2.88 20.44
C THR A 326 -8.04 4.18 19.77
N ALA A 327 -8.94 4.84 19.06
CA ALA A 327 -8.69 6.10 18.37
C ALA A 327 -9.80 7.13 18.62
N LYS A 328 -9.47 8.42 18.49
CA LYS A 328 -10.46 9.52 18.61
C LYS A 328 -11.56 9.40 17.56
N VAL A 329 -12.75 9.86 17.91
CA VAL A 329 -13.85 10.15 16.99
C VAL A 329 -14.38 11.55 17.24
N TYR A 330 -14.99 12.14 16.22
CA TYR A 330 -15.44 13.54 16.23
C TYR A 330 -16.95 13.62 16.05
N PRO A 331 -17.63 14.72 16.42
CA PRO A 331 -19.03 14.94 16.03
C PRO A 331 -19.23 14.80 14.52
N ASP A 332 -20.39 14.30 14.10
CA ASP A 332 -20.81 14.41 12.69
C ASP A 332 -21.29 15.84 12.39
N ALA A 333 -21.21 16.24 11.12
CA ALA A 333 -21.51 17.60 10.67
C ALA A 333 -21.95 17.62 9.21
N THR A 334 -22.47 18.77 8.76
CA THR A 334 -22.59 19.07 7.34
C THR A 334 -21.23 18.92 6.66
N VAL A 335 -21.17 18.17 5.56
CA VAL A 335 -19.97 18.05 4.73
C VAL A 335 -20.34 18.40 3.29
N SER A 336 -19.59 19.33 2.70
CA SER A 336 -19.73 19.71 1.31
C SER A 336 -18.54 19.25 0.49
N GLY A 337 -18.75 19.15 -0.83
CA GLY A 337 -17.70 18.77 -1.75
C GLY A 337 -17.92 19.30 -3.16
N ALA A 338 -16.88 19.14 -3.98
CA ALA A 338 -16.92 19.45 -5.40
C ALA A 338 -16.24 18.34 -6.20
N SER A 339 -16.69 18.14 -7.44
CA SER A 339 -15.93 17.41 -8.47
C SER A 339 -15.75 18.32 -9.69
N LEU A 340 -14.63 18.20 -10.38
CA LEU A 340 -14.34 18.97 -11.60
C LEU A 340 -13.58 18.08 -12.58
N ILE A 341 -13.92 18.12 -13.87
CA ILE A 341 -13.18 17.42 -14.92
C ILE A 341 -13.03 18.27 -16.18
N PHE A 342 -11.84 18.23 -16.79
CA PHE A 342 -11.60 18.71 -18.15
C PHE A 342 -10.68 17.75 -18.91
N GLN A 343 -10.73 17.81 -20.24
CA GLN A 343 -9.98 16.92 -21.14
C GLN A 343 -9.04 17.71 -22.05
N SER A 344 -7.88 17.16 -22.39
CA SER A 344 -6.97 17.77 -23.36
C SER A 344 -7.56 17.83 -24.77
N SER A 345 -8.57 17.00 -25.06
CA SER A 345 -9.40 17.05 -26.27
C SER A 345 -10.23 18.34 -26.42
N SER A 346 -10.40 19.13 -25.37
CA SER A 346 -11.19 20.37 -25.38
C SER A 346 -10.40 21.63 -25.73
N THR A 347 -9.06 21.55 -25.80
CA THR A 347 -8.17 22.71 -25.85
C THR A 347 -6.82 22.33 -26.47
N THR A 348 -5.78 23.16 -26.37
CA THR A 348 -4.40 22.78 -26.77
C THR A 348 -3.72 22.00 -25.65
N MET A 349 -2.72 21.16 -25.96
CA MET A 349 -1.98 20.45 -24.91
C MET A 349 -1.27 21.41 -23.94
N ASP A 350 -0.84 22.57 -24.42
CA ASP A 350 -0.18 23.58 -23.58
C ASP A 350 -1.17 24.33 -22.69
N ASN A 351 -2.37 24.69 -23.19
CA ASN A 351 -3.45 25.23 -22.35
C ASN A 351 -3.92 24.19 -21.33
N PHE A 352 -4.03 22.92 -21.72
CA PHE A 352 -4.40 21.82 -20.83
C PHE A 352 -3.45 21.72 -19.63
N TYR A 353 -2.13 21.67 -19.86
CA TYR A 353 -1.16 21.67 -18.78
C TYR A 353 -1.08 23.02 -18.03
N ALA A 354 -1.34 24.16 -18.68
CA ALA A 354 -1.46 25.45 -17.99
C ALA A 354 -2.65 25.47 -17.01
N GLY A 355 -3.77 24.81 -17.33
CA GLY A 355 -4.88 24.61 -16.40
C GLY A 355 -4.49 23.78 -15.17
N ILE A 356 -3.65 22.75 -15.35
CA ILE A 356 -3.11 21.94 -14.25
C ILE A 356 -2.05 22.71 -13.45
N GLU A 357 -1.24 23.57 -14.09
CA GLU A 357 -0.31 24.47 -13.40
C GLU A 357 -1.06 25.51 -12.55
N LYS A 358 -2.16 26.08 -13.09
CA LYS A 358 -3.05 26.97 -12.34
C LYS A 358 -3.69 26.26 -11.14
N PHE A 359 -4.19 25.05 -11.32
CA PHE A 359 -4.71 24.24 -10.19
C PHE A 359 -3.69 24.13 -9.06
N HIS A 360 -2.46 23.69 -9.35
CA HIS A 360 -1.43 23.55 -8.34
C HIS A 360 -1.04 24.91 -7.70
N SER A 361 -0.99 25.99 -8.47
CA SER A 361 -0.71 27.33 -7.92
C SER A 361 -1.77 27.85 -6.94
N LEU A 362 -3.02 27.40 -7.07
CA LEU A 362 -4.14 27.75 -6.20
C LEU A 362 -4.34 26.75 -5.04
N LEU A 363 -3.80 25.53 -5.18
CA LEU A 363 -3.96 24.44 -4.21
C LEU A 363 -3.59 24.82 -2.77
N PRO A 364 -2.50 25.57 -2.46
CA PRO A 364 -2.21 26.01 -1.10
C PRO A 364 -3.41 26.70 -0.44
N ALA A 365 -3.99 27.70 -1.11
CA ALA A 365 -5.13 28.47 -0.60
C ALA A 365 -6.41 27.62 -0.47
N MET A 366 -6.65 26.68 -1.41
CA MET A 366 -7.81 25.79 -1.36
C MET A 366 -7.74 24.80 -0.20
N ILE A 367 -6.53 24.34 0.17
CA ILE A 367 -6.30 23.51 1.36
C ILE A 367 -6.36 24.35 2.65
N ASP A 368 -5.75 25.55 2.66
CA ASP A 368 -5.76 26.48 3.81
C ASP A 368 -7.17 26.96 4.17
N ALA A 369 -8.09 27.00 3.20
CA ALA A 369 -9.51 27.24 3.42
C ALA A 369 -10.24 26.08 4.16
N GLY A 370 -9.53 25.01 4.52
CA GLY A 370 -10.03 23.89 5.32
C GLY A 370 -10.55 22.70 4.51
N SER A 371 -10.04 22.47 3.30
CA SER A 371 -10.44 21.34 2.45
C SER A 371 -9.35 20.27 2.32
N MET A 372 -9.76 19.07 1.91
CA MET A 372 -8.89 18.02 1.39
C MET A 372 -9.32 17.74 -0.06
N MET A 373 -8.38 17.45 -0.95
CA MET A 373 -8.65 17.21 -2.36
C MET A 373 -8.00 15.91 -2.85
N VAL A 374 -8.79 14.98 -3.37
CA VAL A 374 -8.27 13.90 -4.24
C VAL A 374 -8.42 14.36 -5.69
N TYR A 375 -7.31 14.45 -6.40
CA TYR A 375 -7.28 14.77 -7.82
C TYR A 375 -6.35 13.82 -8.58
N PHE A 376 -6.56 13.64 -9.88
CA PHE A 376 -5.72 12.78 -10.71
C PHE A 376 -5.74 13.22 -12.18
N PHE A 377 -4.62 13.03 -12.87
CA PHE A 377 -4.45 13.47 -14.24
C PHE A 377 -3.45 12.65 -15.04
N SER A 378 -3.64 12.71 -16.36
CA SER A 378 -2.76 12.17 -17.41
C SER A 378 -2.66 13.20 -18.54
N ASN A 379 -1.96 12.90 -19.63
CA ASN A 379 -2.00 13.72 -20.84
C ASN A 379 -3.39 13.81 -21.53
N ASN A 380 -4.39 13.04 -21.09
CA ASN A 380 -5.74 13.01 -21.69
C ASN A 380 -6.79 13.81 -20.90
N PHE A 381 -6.65 13.90 -19.57
CA PHE A 381 -7.64 14.53 -18.70
C PHE A 381 -7.05 14.94 -17.35
N PHE A 382 -7.70 15.89 -16.69
CA PHE A 382 -7.53 16.23 -15.28
C PHE A 382 -8.88 16.14 -14.59
N GLN A 383 -8.91 15.52 -13.40
CA GLN A 383 -10.11 15.39 -12.58
C GLN A 383 -9.81 15.65 -11.10
N ILE A 384 -10.65 16.46 -10.45
CA ILE A 384 -10.87 16.42 -9.00
C ILE A 384 -11.99 15.39 -8.76
N GLY A 385 -11.72 14.37 -7.94
CA GLY A 385 -12.69 13.38 -7.50
C GLY A 385 -13.67 14.01 -6.52
N PRO A 386 -13.35 13.99 -5.21
CA PRO A 386 -13.80 14.99 -4.26
C PRO A 386 -12.73 16.01 -3.89
N LEU A 387 -13.12 17.28 -3.93
CA LEU A 387 -12.88 18.20 -2.81
C LEU A 387 -13.80 17.76 -1.65
N THR A 388 -13.27 17.63 -0.44
CA THR A 388 -14.03 17.41 0.80
C THR A 388 -13.81 18.58 1.76
N ALA A 389 -14.90 19.18 2.25
CA ALA A 389 -14.89 20.28 3.18
C ALA A 389 -15.84 19.97 4.36
N TYR A 390 -15.26 19.55 5.48
CA TYR A 390 -16.00 19.20 6.70
C TYR A 390 -16.46 20.44 7.47
N ASN A 391 -17.68 20.40 7.99
CA ASN A 391 -18.35 21.51 8.68
C ASN A 391 -18.41 22.80 7.84
N LYS A 392 -18.71 22.64 6.54
CA LYS A 392 -18.78 23.71 5.54
C LYS A 392 -19.97 23.53 4.61
N THR A 393 -20.39 24.64 4.01
CA THR A 393 -21.54 24.74 3.10
C THR A 393 -21.13 24.68 1.62
N SER A 394 -22.09 24.41 0.72
CA SER A 394 -21.86 24.43 -0.73
C SER A 394 -21.28 25.78 -1.18
N ALA A 395 -21.83 26.89 -0.68
CA ALA A 395 -21.39 28.24 -1.03
C ALA A 395 -19.94 28.54 -0.61
N GLU A 396 -19.46 27.96 0.49
CA GLU A 396 -18.03 28.04 0.85
C GLU A 396 -17.16 27.22 -0.11
N VAL A 397 -17.63 26.04 -0.53
CA VAL A 397 -16.90 25.18 -1.48
C VAL A 397 -16.87 25.78 -2.90
N GLU A 398 -17.97 26.41 -3.32
CA GLU A 398 -18.05 27.25 -4.53
C GLU A 398 -17.06 28.42 -4.45
N SER A 399 -16.94 29.07 -3.28
CA SER A 399 -15.94 30.13 -3.05
C SER A 399 -14.50 29.61 -3.02
N ILE A 400 -14.26 28.38 -2.56
CA ILE A 400 -12.93 27.75 -2.58
C ILE A 400 -12.50 27.41 -4.02
N MET A 401 -13.44 26.95 -4.85
CA MET A 401 -13.19 26.59 -6.24
C MET A 401 -13.17 27.80 -7.20
N GLY A 402 -13.71 28.95 -6.78
CA GLY A 402 -13.99 30.11 -7.65
C GLY A 402 -12.81 30.59 -8.48
N ASP A 403 -11.65 30.83 -7.87
CA ASP A 403 -10.45 31.30 -8.58
C ASP A 403 -9.94 30.28 -9.61
N PHE A 404 -10.09 28.99 -9.35
CA PHE A 404 -9.70 27.94 -10.28
C PHE A 404 -10.67 27.82 -11.45
N VAL A 405 -11.98 27.89 -11.18
CA VAL A 405 -13.02 27.94 -12.22
C VAL A 405 -12.81 29.15 -13.14
N ALA A 406 -12.57 30.33 -12.58
CA ALA A 406 -12.27 31.54 -13.35
C ALA A 406 -10.97 31.43 -14.18
N ALA A 407 -9.94 30.75 -13.66
CA ALA A 407 -8.71 30.49 -14.42
C ALA A 407 -8.92 29.52 -15.60
N LEU A 408 -9.86 28.56 -15.49
CA LEU A 408 -10.23 27.69 -16.61
C LEU A 408 -11.04 28.45 -17.68
N ASP A 409 -11.92 29.37 -17.27
CA ASP A 409 -12.64 30.28 -18.17
C ASP A 409 -11.67 31.20 -18.94
N GLU A 410 -10.67 31.79 -18.25
CA GLU A 410 -9.62 32.62 -18.87
C GLU A 410 -8.78 31.83 -19.90
N LEU A 411 -8.43 30.58 -19.58
CA LEU A 411 -7.70 29.67 -20.48
C LEU A 411 -8.58 29.06 -21.59
N GLN A 412 -9.88 29.39 -21.62
CA GLN A 412 -10.88 28.87 -22.57
C GLN A 412 -11.00 27.33 -22.56
N ILE A 413 -10.84 26.71 -21.40
CA ILE A 413 -10.90 25.26 -21.21
C ILE A 413 -12.35 24.85 -20.96
N ILE A 414 -12.84 23.82 -21.65
CA ILE A 414 -14.19 23.28 -21.39
C ILE A 414 -14.10 22.27 -20.25
N TYR A 415 -14.64 22.65 -19.09
CA TYR A 415 -14.76 21.80 -17.90
C TYR A 415 -16.22 21.47 -17.60
N ASN A 416 -16.43 20.46 -16.77
CA ASN A 416 -17.67 20.24 -16.02
C ASN A 416 -17.34 20.31 -14.53
N VAL A 417 -18.12 21.05 -13.75
CA VAL A 417 -17.97 21.19 -12.29
C VAL A 417 -19.31 20.92 -11.61
N SER A 418 -19.28 20.22 -10.49
CA SER A 418 -20.47 19.98 -9.66
C SER A 418 -20.14 20.18 -8.18
N TYR A 419 -21.12 20.68 -7.44
CA TYR A 419 -21.04 20.95 -6.01
C TYR A 419 -22.08 20.10 -5.26
N SER A 420 -21.79 19.73 -4.02
CA SER A 420 -22.70 18.97 -3.17
C SER A 420 -22.66 19.44 -1.71
N GLN A 421 -23.74 19.16 -0.99
CA GLN A 421 -23.83 19.34 0.46
C GLN A 421 -24.61 18.17 1.04
N SER A 422 -24.01 17.48 2.01
CA SER A 422 -24.57 16.34 2.72
C SER A 422 -24.82 16.70 4.18
N ALA A 423 -25.86 16.12 4.80
CA ALA A 423 -26.18 16.39 6.21
C ALA A 423 -25.27 15.63 7.18
N THR A 424 -24.63 14.56 6.70
CA THR A 424 -23.63 13.77 7.44
C THR A 424 -22.41 13.48 6.58
N TYR A 425 -21.25 13.25 7.20
CA TYR A 425 -20.06 12.75 6.51
C TYR A 425 -20.32 11.43 5.77
N SER A 426 -21.18 10.56 6.32
CA SER A 426 -21.50 9.26 5.70
C SER A 426 -22.22 9.38 4.34
N GLU A 427 -23.02 10.43 4.15
CA GLU A 427 -23.71 10.73 2.89
C GLU A 427 -22.75 11.33 1.86
N HIS A 428 -21.86 12.22 2.31
CA HIS A 428 -20.77 12.76 1.48
C HIS A 428 -19.84 11.64 1.00
N TYR A 429 -19.41 10.78 1.93
CA TYR A 429 -18.56 9.63 1.63
C TYR A 429 -19.24 8.66 0.67
N ASN A 430 -20.54 8.39 0.83
CA ASN A 430 -21.29 7.55 -0.12
C ASN A 430 -21.49 8.23 -1.49
N THR A 431 -21.52 9.56 -1.55
CA THR A 431 -21.61 10.33 -2.81
C THR A 431 -20.33 10.20 -3.65
N TYR A 432 -19.15 10.25 -3.02
CA TYR A 432 -17.86 10.29 -3.74
C TYR A 432 -17.10 8.95 -3.79
N PHE A 433 -17.22 8.11 -2.76
CA PHE A 433 -16.51 6.82 -2.64
C PHE A 433 -17.45 5.60 -2.59
N GLY A 434 -18.77 5.82 -2.63
CA GLY A 434 -19.78 4.75 -2.58
C GLY A 434 -19.93 3.96 -3.89
N PRO A 435 -20.88 3.01 -3.94
CA PRO A 435 -21.90 2.73 -2.93
C PRO A 435 -21.34 1.97 -1.72
N LEU A 436 -21.71 2.40 -0.51
CA LEU A 436 -21.41 1.65 0.71
C LEU A 436 -22.19 0.32 0.75
N PRO A 437 -21.65 -0.73 1.41
CA PRO A 437 -20.47 -0.72 2.28
C PRO A 437 -19.10 -0.75 1.57
N TYR A 438 -18.99 -1.32 0.37
CA TYR A 438 -17.67 -1.67 -0.20
C TYR A 438 -17.04 -0.59 -1.09
N GLY A 439 -17.84 0.35 -1.60
CA GLY A 439 -17.40 1.43 -2.48
C GLY A 439 -17.24 1.01 -3.94
N ASN A 440 -16.66 1.91 -4.73
CA ASN A 440 -16.42 1.72 -6.17
C ASN A 440 -14.95 1.44 -6.55
N ILE A 441 -14.00 1.74 -5.65
CA ILE A 441 -12.55 1.68 -5.93
C ILE A 441 -12.11 0.23 -6.17
N LYS A 442 -11.42 0.01 -7.29
CA LYS A 442 -10.97 -1.31 -7.76
C LYS A 442 -9.53 -1.58 -7.36
N VAL A 443 -9.20 -2.87 -7.21
CA VAL A 443 -7.88 -3.36 -6.81
C VAL A 443 -7.20 -4.15 -7.93
N GLY A 444 -5.88 -4.31 -7.83
CA GLY A 444 -5.09 -5.07 -8.81
C GLY A 444 -5.03 -4.48 -10.22
N ILE A 445 -5.39 -3.20 -10.40
CA ILE A 445 -5.40 -2.49 -11.68
C ILE A 445 -4.13 -1.65 -11.95
N ALA A 446 -3.20 -1.59 -11.00
CA ALA A 446 -2.06 -0.68 -11.04
C ALA A 446 -0.82 -1.22 -10.29
N GLN A 447 0.33 -0.65 -10.65
CA GLN A 447 1.61 -0.70 -9.93
C GLN A 447 1.93 0.71 -9.43
N TYR A 448 2.65 0.82 -8.31
CA TYR A 448 2.71 2.04 -7.51
C TYR A 448 4.13 2.60 -7.36
N GLY A 449 4.23 3.91 -7.48
CA GLY A 449 5.26 4.77 -6.90
C GLY A 449 4.59 5.85 -6.06
N GLY A 450 5.34 6.64 -5.30
CA GLY A 450 4.73 7.70 -4.50
C GLY A 450 5.73 8.62 -3.81
N ARG A 451 5.32 9.86 -3.55
CA ARG A 451 6.17 10.94 -3.05
C ARG A 451 5.34 11.98 -2.31
N LEU A 452 5.82 12.45 -1.17
CA LEU A 452 5.28 13.64 -0.51
C LEU A 452 5.87 14.88 -1.18
N ILE A 453 5.01 15.76 -1.70
CA ILE A 453 5.40 17.02 -2.32
C ILE A 453 5.36 18.12 -1.26
N PRO A 454 6.51 18.71 -0.86
CA PRO A 454 6.53 19.83 0.06
C PRO A 454 5.70 21.00 -0.48
N ARG A 455 4.96 21.67 0.40
CA ARG A 455 4.23 22.91 0.07
C ARG A 455 5.15 23.93 -0.62
N ALA A 456 6.37 24.05 -0.10
CA ALA A 456 7.43 24.89 -0.66
C ALA A 456 7.89 24.52 -2.09
N THR A 457 7.69 23.29 -2.58
CA THR A 457 7.97 22.97 -3.99
C THR A 457 7.00 23.71 -4.91
N ILE A 458 5.71 23.71 -4.56
CA ILE A 458 4.66 24.38 -5.34
C ILE A 458 4.73 25.91 -5.18
N GLU A 459 4.92 26.40 -3.95
CA GLU A 459 4.95 27.86 -3.68
C GLU A 459 6.18 28.57 -4.26
N ASN A 460 7.33 27.88 -4.41
CA ASN A 460 8.56 28.51 -4.92
C ASN A 460 8.92 28.13 -6.37
N ASP A 461 8.56 26.93 -6.86
CA ASP A 461 8.90 26.47 -8.22
C ASP A 461 7.86 25.49 -8.80
N ASN A 462 6.60 25.94 -8.85
CA ASN A 462 5.50 25.22 -9.51
C ASN A 462 5.84 24.83 -10.97
N THR A 463 6.61 25.66 -11.67
CA THR A 463 6.94 25.43 -13.09
C THR A 463 7.92 24.28 -13.29
N ALA A 464 8.93 24.10 -12.43
CA ALA A 464 9.76 22.89 -12.45
C ALA A 464 8.95 21.63 -12.07
N PHE A 465 8.07 21.73 -11.06
CA PHE A 465 7.16 20.65 -10.70
C PHE A 465 6.22 20.28 -11.86
N MET A 466 5.61 21.25 -12.54
CA MET A 466 4.70 21.01 -13.65
C MET A 466 5.40 20.48 -14.91
N LYS A 467 6.64 20.89 -15.16
CA LYS A 467 7.49 20.29 -16.20
C LYS A 467 7.78 18.81 -15.91
N MET A 468 8.07 18.47 -14.64
CA MET A 468 8.24 17.08 -14.19
C MET A 468 6.93 16.29 -14.37
N ALA A 469 5.81 16.85 -13.89
CA ALA A 469 4.50 16.21 -13.96
C ALA A 469 4.09 15.90 -15.41
N ARG A 470 4.25 16.88 -16.32
CA ARG A 470 4.01 16.70 -17.76
C ARG A 470 4.89 15.60 -18.36
N SER A 471 6.17 15.56 -18.01
CA SER A 471 7.12 14.54 -18.50
C SER A 471 6.63 13.12 -18.18
N ILE A 472 6.26 12.84 -16.93
CA ILE A 472 5.80 11.51 -16.52
C ILE A 472 4.40 11.17 -17.05
N THR A 473 3.49 12.16 -17.18
CA THR A 473 2.14 11.91 -17.72
C THR A 473 2.09 11.80 -19.25
N GLU A 474 3.05 12.37 -19.98
CA GLU A 474 3.25 12.10 -21.41
C GLU A 474 3.92 10.73 -21.64
N ASP A 475 4.75 10.25 -20.71
CA ASP A 475 5.29 8.87 -20.68
C ASP A 475 4.30 7.82 -20.12
N GLY A 476 3.04 8.19 -19.93
CA GLY A 476 1.93 7.26 -19.62
C GLY A 476 1.78 6.86 -18.15
N VAL A 477 2.42 7.56 -17.22
CA VAL A 477 2.13 7.45 -15.78
C VAL A 477 0.85 8.23 -15.47
N LEU A 478 -0.05 7.66 -14.67
CA LEU A 478 -1.15 8.43 -14.07
C LEU A 478 -0.66 9.07 -12.77
N PHE A 479 -0.79 10.38 -12.65
CA PHE A 479 -0.55 11.11 -11.40
C PHE A 479 -1.84 11.15 -10.57
N ILE A 480 -1.77 10.75 -9.30
CA ILE A 480 -2.83 10.94 -8.31
C ILE A 480 -2.26 11.81 -7.20
N GLY A 481 -3.00 12.85 -6.78
CA GLY A 481 -2.62 13.75 -5.70
C GLY A 481 -3.69 13.83 -4.62
N VAL A 482 -3.24 13.73 -3.37
CA VAL A 482 -4.00 13.99 -2.14
C VAL A 482 -3.52 15.32 -1.58
N GLY A 483 -4.20 16.40 -1.95
CA GLY A 483 -4.00 17.74 -1.40
C GLY A 483 -4.54 17.81 0.03
N THR A 484 -3.69 18.11 1.02
CA THR A 484 -4.06 18.18 2.44
C THR A 484 -3.02 18.92 3.27
N ASP A 485 -3.41 19.48 4.42
CA ASP A 485 -2.47 19.96 5.44
C ASP A 485 -2.60 19.14 6.72
N VAL A 486 -1.53 18.45 7.10
CA VAL A 486 -1.44 17.67 8.35
C VAL A 486 -0.31 18.17 9.26
N SER A 487 -0.02 19.48 9.21
CA SER A 487 1.02 20.14 10.01
C SER A 487 0.60 20.34 11.47
N ALA A 488 -0.67 20.69 11.72
CA ALA A 488 -1.15 21.07 13.06
C ALA A 488 -0.94 20.00 14.16
N PRO A 489 -1.15 18.69 13.93
CA PRO A 489 -0.89 17.64 14.92
C PRO A 489 0.57 17.54 15.39
N ALA A 490 1.54 18.04 14.61
CA ALA A 490 2.98 17.97 14.95
C ALA A 490 3.36 18.68 16.25
N LYS A 491 2.49 19.57 16.75
CA LYS A 491 2.68 20.32 18.00
C LYS A 491 2.07 19.64 19.23
N THR A 492 1.25 18.60 19.06
CA THR A 492 0.39 18.02 20.13
C THR A 492 0.35 16.49 20.17
N VAL A 493 0.87 15.81 19.15
CA VAL A 493 0.90 14.34 19.07
C VAL A 493 2.34 13.83 19.11
N SER A 494 2.61 12.88 20.03
CA SER A 494 3.87 12.13 20.05
C SER A 494 3.69 10.83 19.28
N ASN A 495 4.02 10.84 17.99
CA ASN A 495 3.96 9.68 17.10
C ASN A 495 5.16 9.64 16.13
N SER A 496 5.28 8.56 15.35
CA SER A 496 6.45 8.28 14.49
C SER A 496 6.20 8.45 12.98
N VAL A 497 5.08 9.09 12.63
CA VAL A 497 4.80 9.57 11.27
C VAL A 497 6.03 10.25 10.66
N LEU A 498 6.39 9.85 9.44
CA LEU A 498 7.46 10.45 8.63
C LEU A 498 7.36 11.99 8.67
N PRO A 499 8.38 12.71 9.19
CA PRO A 499 8.26 14.15 9.43
C PRO A 499 7.91 15.00 8.19
N SER A 500 8.28 14.55 7.00
CA SER A 500 7.98 15.23 5.73
C SER A 500 6.47 15.44 5.48
N TRP A 501 5.59 14.61 6.08
CA TRP A 501 4.13 14.83 6.07
C TRP A 501 3.73 16.21 6.61
N ARG A 502 4.47 16.74 7.60
CA ARG A 502 4.12 17.99 8.29
C ARG A 502 4.43 19.25 7.47
N ASN A 503 5.14 19.08 6.36
CA ASN A 503 5.50 20.12 5.40
C ASN A 503 4.93 19.83 3.99
N ALA A 504 4.21 18.71 3.81
CA ALA A 504 3.63 18.32 2.54
C ALA A 504 2.35 19.12 2.26
N LEU A 505 2.16 19.52 1.00
CA LEU A 505 0.86 19.98 0.50
C LEU A 505 0.13 18.85 -0.24
N VAL A 506 0.89 17.96 -0.88
CA VAL A 506 0.35 16.84 -1.65
C VAL A 506 1.05 15.54 -1.24
N HIS A 507 0.28 14.52 -0.89
CA HIS A 507 0.73 13.14 -1.04
C HIS A 507 0.45 12.70 -2.48
N ALA A 508 1.49 12.44 -3.27
CA ALA A 508 1.37 12.01 -4.66
C ALA A 508 1.56 10.49 -4.77
N THR A 509 0.63 9.82 -5.42
CA THR A 509 0.70 8.41 -5.79
C THR A 509 0.78 8.32 -7.31
N LEU A 510 1.88 7.76 -7.81
CA LEU A 510 2.11 7.56 -9.24
C LEU A 510 1.71 6.13 -9.61
N THR A 511 1.01 5.92 -10.72
CA THR A 511 0.64 4.57 -11.15
C THR A 511 0.93 4.26 -12.62
N THR A 512 1.41 3.04 -12.86
CA THR A 512 1.44 2.37 -14.17
C THR A 512 0.38 1.27 -14.21
N PRO A 513 -0.27 1.00 -15.36
CA PRO A 513 -1.44 0.12 -15.42
C PRO A 513 -1.08 -1.38 -15.36
N TRP A 514 -1.85 -2.16 -14.62
CA TRP A 514 -1.73 -3.62 -14.61
C TRP A 514 -2.57 -4.28 -15.73
N ASN A 515 -2.05 -5.33 -16.35
CA ASN A 515 -2.77 -6.13 -17.33
C ASN A 515 -2.55 -7.63 -17.09
N PHE A 516 -3.58 -8.30 -16.57
CA PHE A 516 -3.57 -9.74 -16.27
C PHE A 516 -3.37 -10.67 -17.47
N THR A 517 -3.57 -10.20 -18.71
CA THR A 517 -3.37 -10.99 -19.94
C THR A 517 -2.07 -10.64 -20.69
N ALA A 518 -1.31 -9.65 -20.21
CA ALA A 518 -0.03 -9.29 -20.80
C ALA A 518 1.08 -10.29 -20.41
N PRO A 519 2.16 -10.40 -21.22
CA PRO A 519 3.40 -11.03 -20.80
C PRO A 519 3.91 -10.48 -19.46
N TRP A 520 4.41 -11.35 -18.60
CA TRP A 520 4.97 -10.96 -17.29
C TRP A 520 6.12 -9.93 -17.41
N ALA A 521 6.91 -10.02 -18.49
CA ALA A 521 7.99 -9.08 -18.79
C ALA A 521 7.49 -7.64 -18.97
N ASP A 522 6.27 -7.44 -19.48
CA ASP A 522 5.69 -6.12 -19.69
C ASP A 522 5.33 -5.46 -18.35
N MET A 523 4.84 -6.26 -17.39
CA MET A 523 4.55 -5.82 -16.02
C MET A 523 5.83 -5.57 -15.19
N ILE A 524 6.91 -6.30 -15.48
CA ILE A 524 8.25 -5.96 -14.98
C ILE A 524 8.69 -4.61 -15.55
N ALA A 525 8.63 -4.42 -16.87
CA ALA A 525 9.03 -3.17 -17.53
C ALA A 525 8.23 -1.93 -17.06
N LEU A 526 6.95 -2.11 -16.67
CA LEU A 526 6.15 -1.05 -16.03
C LEU A 526 6.53 -0.75 -14.57
N GLN A 527 7.12 -1.72 -13.83
CA GLN A 527 7.77 -1.42 -12.55
C GLN A 527 9.13 -0.75 -12.76
N ASP A 528 9.91 -1.21 -13.74
CA ASP A 528 11.22 -0.65 -14.06
C ASP A 528 11.06 0.83 -14.50
N LYS A 529 10.07 1.14 -15.35
CA LYS A 529 9.65 2.53 -15.64
C LYS A 529 9.34 3.34 -14.38
N MET A 530 8.59 2.77 -13.42
CA MET A 530 8.26 3.47 -12.18
C MET A 530 9.53 3.75 -11.35
N THR A 531 10.36 2.72 -11.17
CA THR A 531 11.55 2.71 -10.31
C THR A 531 12.67 3.59 -10.85
N ASP A 532 12.95 3.47 -12.16
CA ASP A 532 14.19 3.95 -12.78
C ASP A 532 13.98 5.20 -13.67
N SER A 533 12.72 5.60 -13.92
CA SER A 533 12.38 6.80 -14.71
C SER A 533 11.42 7.76 -13.97
N ALA A 534 10.27 7.29 -13.49
CA ALA A 534 9.26 8.17 -12.91
C ALA A 534 9.65 8.67 -11.50
N MET A 535 10.08 7.76 -10.61
CA MET A 535 10.50 8.11 -9.26
C MET A 535 11.69 9.08 -9.23
N PRO A 536 12.81 8.88 -9.98
CA PRO A 536 13.92 9.84 -9.99
C PRO A 536 13.53 11.25 -10.45
N GLN A 537 12.56 11.37 -11.37
CA GLN A 537 12.07 12.67 -11.84
C GLN A 537 11.31 13.44 -10.74
N ILE A 538 10.40 12.77 -10.01
CA ILE A 538 9.63 13.43 -8.93
C ILE A 538 10.49 13.67 -7.67
N GLU A 539 11.50 12.83 -7.41
CA GLU A 539 12.48 13.05 -6.35
C GLU A 539 13.38 14.28 -6.62
N ALA A 540 13.79 14.50 -7.87
CA ALA A 540 14.64 15.63 -8.25
C ALA A 540 14.01 17.01 -7.99
N VAL A 541 12.68 17.13 -8.05
CA VAL A 541 11.92 18.36 -7.69
C VAL A 541 11.39 18.36 -6.24
N THR A 542 11.67 17.31 -5.46
CA THR A 542 11.30 17.21 -4.04
C THR A 542 12.48 16.76 -3.14
N PRO A 543 13.67 17.40 -3.25
CA PRO A 543 14.86 17.01 -2.49
C PRO A 543 14.61 17.11 -0.97
N GLY A 544 15.12 16.13 -0.21
CA GLY A 544 14.91 16.05 1.24
C GLY A 544 13.50 15.66 1.69
N SER A 545 12.55 15.47 0.77
CA SER A 545 11.24 14.88 1.08
C SER A 545 11.32 13.34 1.17
N GLY A 546 10.19 12.71 1.51
CA GLY A 546 10.03 11.25 1.56
C GLY A 546 8.76 10.78 0.85
N ALA A 547 8.25 9.60 1.20
CA ALA A 547 7.04 8.99 0.65
C ALA A 547 6.23 8.26 1.71
N TYR A 548 4.91 8.16 1.50
CA TYR A 548 4.02 7.39 2.36
C TYR A 548 4.24 5.89 2.14
N MET A 549 4.82 5.18 3.12
CA MET A 549 5.28 3.78 3.01
C MET A 549 4.24 2.71 2.61
N ASN A 550 2.95 3.07 2.60
CA ASN A 550 1.86 2.20 2.15
C ASN A 550 1.50 2.42 0.68
N GLU A 551 1.83 3.59 0.11
CA GLU A 551 1.60 4.00 -1.28
C GLU A 551 2.90 4.62 -1.83
N ALA A 552 3.89 3.76 -2.06
CA ALA A 552 5.22 4.12 -2.55
C ALA A 552 5.82 2.93 -3.31
N ASP A 553 6.90 3.16 -4.06
CA ASP A 553 7.58 2.08 -4.77
C ASP A 553 8.20 1.07 -3.79
N PHE A 554 7.82 -0.21 -3.94
CA PHE A 554 8.37 -1.30 -3.12
C PHE A 554 9.85 -1.57 -3.39
N ARG A 555 10.43 -1.05 -4.49
CA ARG A 555 11.86 -1.20 -4.80
C ARG A 555 12.74 -0.10 -4.19
N GLN A 556 12.20 1.09 -3.85
CA GLN A 556 12.86 2.29 -3.31
C GLN A 556 14.22 2.00 -2.65
N PRO A 557 15.36 2.38 -3.26
CA PRO A 557 16.68 2.01 -2.75
C PRO A 557 16.97 2.51 -1.32
N ASN A 558 16.79 3.81 -1.08
CA ASN A 558 17.01 4.50 0.19
C ASN A 558 15.78 4.52 1.11
N TYR A 559 14.97 3.45 1.10
CA TYR A 559 13.69 3.38 1.83
C TYR A 559 13.74 3.79 3.31
N LYS A 560 14.87 3.55 4.00
CA LYS A 560 15.08 3.93 5.41
C LYS A 560 14.92 5.44 5.62
N GLU A 561 15.45 6.23 4.68
CA GLU A 561 15.31 7.68 4.65
C GLU A 561 13.92 8.08 4.13
N VAL A 562 13.51 7.53 2.99
CA VAL A 562 12.30 7.98 2.28
C VAL A 562 11.01 7.65 3.05
N PHE A 563 10.92 6.52 3.74
CA PHE A 563 9.70 6.10 4.44
C PHE A 563 9.66 6.50 5.92
N PHE A 564 10.81 6.79 6.55
CA PHE A 564 10.90 7.04 7.99
C PHE A 564 11.73 8.28 8.37
N GLY A 565 12.61 8.76 7.50
CA GLY A 565 13.44 9.94 7.72
C GLY A 565 14.26 9.86 9.02
N SER A 566 14.30 10.98 9.74
CA SER A 566 14.99 11.09 11.04
C SER A 566 14.39 10.21 12.15
N ASN A 567 13.21 9.59 11.96
CA ASN A 567 12.66 8.65 12.93
C ASN A 567 13.33 7.26 12.85
N TYR A 568 14.00 6.90 11.74
CA TYR A 568 14.52 5.53 11.53
C TYR A 568 15.41 4.99 12.66
N PRO A 569 16.41 5.74 13.21
CA PRO A 569 17.27 5.20 14.25
C PRO A 569 16.51 4.86 15.53
N LYS A 570 15.58 5.73 15.97
CA LYS A 570 14.73 5.49 17.14
C LYS A 570 13.76 4.32 16.90
N LEU A 571 13.18 4.25 15.70
CA LEU A 571 12.31 3.14 15.31
C LEU A 571 13.06 1.80 15.32
N LEU A 572 14.32 1.76 14.88
CA LEU A 572 15.15 0.56 14.92
C LEU A 572 15.46 0.12 16.36
N THR A 573 15.85 1.03 17.25
CA THR A 573 16.06 0.70 18.68
C THR A 573 14.78 0.15 19.35
N ILE A 574 13.59 0.60 18.91
CA ILE A 574 12.31 0.08 19.42
C ILE A 574 12.01 -1.30 18.81
N LYS A 575 12.29 -1.51 17.52
CA LYS A 575 12.25 -2.84 16.87
C LYS A 575 13.13 -3.84 17.63
N GLU A 576 14.38 -3.48 17.92
CA GLU A 576 15.33 -4.31 18.66
C GLU A 576 14.93 -4.57 20.12
N LYS A 577 14.18 -3.66 20.76
CA LYS A 577 13.63 -3.87 22.10
C LYS A 577 12.51 -4.92 22.09
N TRP A 578 11.55 -4.82 21.16
CA TRP A 578 10.29 -5.58 21.18
C TRP A 578 10.29 -6.85 20.31
N ASP A 579 11.25 -6.99 19.39
CA ASP A 579 11.43 -8.15 18.52
C ASP A 579 12.92 -8.41 18.23
N ARG A 580 13.64 -8.84 19.27
CA ARG A 580 15.10 -9.10 19.27
C ARG A 580 15.55 -10.11 18.22
N ASP A 581 14.72 -11.12 17.93
CA ASP A 581 15.03 -12.18 16.97
C ASP A 581 14.64 -11.82 15.53
N TYR A 582 14.04 -10.65 15.32
CA TYR A 582 13.44 -10.19 14.07
C TYR A 582 12.43 -11.22 13.53
N LEU A 583 11.51 -11.67 14.39
CA LEU A 583 10.41 -12.57 14.07
C LEU A 583 9.42 -11.93 13.09
N PHE A 584 9.10 -10.66 13.29
CA PHE A 584 8.22 -9.89 12.42
C PHE A 584 9.03 -9.33 11.24
N TYR A 585 8.62 -9.68 10.02
CA TYR A 585 9.22 -9.21 8.78
C TYR A 585 8.15 -8.67 7.83
N ALA A 586 8.43 -7.53 7.23
CA ALA A 586 7.66 -6.94 6.16
C ALA A 586 8.62 -6.28 5.15
N THR A 587 8.33 -6.37 3.85
CA THR A 587 9.11 -5.76 2.77
C THR A 587 9.34 -4.26 3.05
N LYS A 588 10.62 -3.83 3.07
CA LYS A 588 11.03 -2.43 3.31
C LYS A 588 10.51 -1.82 4.63
N SER A 589 10.16 -2.64 5.64
CA SER A 589 9.86 -2.13 6.99
C SER A 589 11.15 -1.80 7.76
N VAL A 590 11.00 -1.12 8.90
CA VAL A 590 12.09 -0.97 9.87
C VAL A 590 12.62 -2.35 10.28
N GLY A 591 13.94 -2.51 10.19
CA GLY A 591 14.65 -3.76 10.48
C GLY A 591 14.50 -4.86 9.42
N SER A 592 13.87 -4.58 8.27
CA SER A 592 13.68 -5.61 7.22
C SER A 592 14.99 -6.08 6.58
N ASP A 593 16.05 -5.27 6.62
CA ASP A 593 17.38 -5.61 6.11
C ASP A 593 18.18 -6.60 6.99
N HIS A 594 17.61 -7.05 8.11
CA HIS A 594 18.10 -8.23 8.84
C HIS A 594 17.86 -9.55 8.06
N TRP A 595 17.02 -9.52 7.03
CA TRP A 595 16.59 -10.70 6.27
C TRP A 595 16.76 -10.53 4.76
N ASN A 596 17.50 -11.44 4.15
CA ASN A 596 17.48 -11.67 2.70
C ASN A 596 16.36 -12.66 2.36
N VAL A 597 15.53 -12.34 1.36
CA VAL A 597 14.50 -13.24 0.80
C VAL A 597 14.92 -13.64 -0.61
N ALA A 598 15.15 -14.94 -0.83
CA ALA A 598 15.53 -15.50 -2.11
C ALA A 598 14.33 -15.67 -3.06
N ALA A 599 14.59 -15.99 -4.33
CA ALA A 599 13.57 -16.10 -5.37
C ALA A 599 12.63 -17.33 -5.23
N ASP A 600 13.02 -18.32 -4.43
CA ASP A 600 12.15 -19.42 -3.95
C ASP A 600 11.29 -19.00 -2.74
N GLY A 601 11.46 -17.75 -2.27
CA GLY A 601 10.81 -17.19 -1.09
C GLY A 601 11.50 -17.53 0.24
N ARG A 602 12.62 -18.28 0.23
CA ARG A 602 13.36 -18.64 1.44
C ARG A 602 13.95 -17.39 2.10
N MET A 603 13.63 -17.20 3.38
CA MET A 603 14.03 -16.03 4.16
C MET A 603 15.16 -16.40 5.12
N CYS A 604 16.35 -15.83 4.91
CA CYS A 604 17.57 -16.12 5.67
C CYS A 604 18.14 -14.84 6.29
N ARG A 605 18.79 -14.94 7.46
CA ARG A 605 19.51 -13.79 8.05
C ARG A 605 20.56 -13.28 7.04
N ALA A 606 20.67 -11.95 6.95
CA ALA A 606 21.43 -11.25 5.91
C ALA A 606 22.95 -11.36 6.05
#